data_AF-A0A2P2M8U8-F1
#
_entry.id   AF-A0A2P2M8U8-F1
#
_cell.length_a   1.000
_cell.length_b   1.000
_cell.length_c   1.000
_cell.angle_alpha   90.00
_cell.angle_beta   90.00
_cell.angle_gamma   90.00
#
_symmetry.space_group_name_H-M   'P 1'
#
loop_
_entity.id
_entity.type
_entity.pdbx_description
1 polymer ?
#
loop_
_entity_poly.entity_id
_entity_poly.type
_entity_poly.pdbx_seq_one_letter_code
_entity_poly.pdbx_strand_id
1 'polypeptide(L)'
;MVPVVGSGKFITTPIITNDGQPIIGSSMSSCHEGQVSSSFSDKKVIQWMLNLHQIGLDVVRTDQALVFYQSEINQAKLWDVLAVYAWVDNDIGYVQGMNDICSPMIILLKNEADAFWCFDHAMRRLVC
;
A
#
# COMPACT_ATOMS: atom_id res chain seq x y z
N MET A 1 -5.99 -5.64 23.35
CA MET A 1 -6.42 -4.53 22.48
C MET A 1 -5.70 -4.74 21.16
N VAL A 2 -6.44 -5.16 20.12
CA VAL A 2 -5.89 -5.53 18.80
C VAL A 2 -5.48 -4.25 18.08
N PRO A 3 -4.28 -4.14 17.47
CA PRO A 3 -3.93 -2.95 16.71
C PRO A 3 -4.73 -2.95 15.41
N VAL A 4 -5.57 -1.92 15.23
CA VAL A 4 -6.24 -1.61 13.97
C VAL A 4 -5.17 -1.15 12.97
N VAL A 5 -4.92 -2.00 11.98
CA VAL A 5 -4.25 -1.66 10.73
C VAL A 5 -5.20 -0.74 9.97
N GLY A 6 -4.84 0.53 9.79
CA GLY A 6 -5.68 1.48 9.03
C GLY A 6 -5.46 2.96 9.30
N SER A 7 -4.23 3.44 9.50
CA SER A 7 -4.01 4.89 9.67
C SER A 7 -2.75 5.46 9.04
N GLY A 8 -1.93 4.67 8.36
CA GLY A 8 -0.68 5.14 7.74
C GLY A 8 0.37 5.73 8.69
N LYS A 9 0.06 5.96 9.98
CA LYS A 9 0.90 6.67 10.95
C LYS A 9 2.02 5.84 11.57
N PHE A 10 2.08 4.52 11.33
CA PHE A 10 3.04 3.62 12.01
C PHE A 10 4.02 2.87 11.10
N ILE A 11 3.97 3.04 9.77
CA ILE A 11 4.91 2.38 8.84
C ILE A 11 5.93 3.41 8.34
N THR A 12 6.66 4.07 9.23
CA THR A 12 7.63 5.11 8.85
C THR A 12 9.09 4.69 8.96
N THR A 13 9.39 3.47 9.41
CA THR A 13 10.76 2.95 9.40
C THR A 13 10.85 1.69 8.56
N PRO A 14 11.63 1.68 7.46
CA PRO A 14 11.91 0.45 6.72
C PRO A 14 12.72 -0.50 7.63
N ILE A 15 12.14 -1.65 7.98
CA ILE A 15 12.77 -2.74 8.76
C ILE A 15 13.45 -3.74 7.80
N ILE A 16 13.91 -3.26 6.64
CA ILE A 16 14.46 -4.10 5.57
C ILE A 16 15.74 -3.44 5.09
N THR A 17 16.86 -4.14 5.24
CA THR A 17 18.14 -3.76 4.65
C THR A 17 18.04 -3.87 3.12
N ASN A 18 18.85 -3.12 2.37
CA ASN A 18 18.96 -3.11 0.90
C ASN A 18 19.10 -4.48 0.22
N ASP A 19 19.32 -5.55 0.98
CA ASP A 19 19.46 -6.94 0.51
C ASP A 19 18.20 -7.80 0.73
N GLY A 20 17.08 -7.22 1.15
CA GLY A 20 15.79 -7.91 1.25
C GLY A 20 15.63 -8.84 2.46
N GLN A 21 16.51 -8.75 3.48
CA GLN A 21 16.35 -9.50 4.73
C GLN A 21 15.71 -8.65 5.84
N PRO A 22 14.73 -9.20 6.59
CA PRO A 22 14.21 -8.58 7.81
C PRO A 22 15.22 -8.72 8.96
N ILE A 23 15.44 -7.63 9.69
CA ILE A 23 16.31 -7.64 10.88
C ILE A 23 15.54 -8.32 12.02
N ILE A 24 15.72 -9.63 12.19
CA ILE A 24 15.18 -10.36 13.34
C ILE A 24 16.00 -9.98 14.56
N GLY A 25 15.40 -9.19 15.45
CA GLY A 25 15.96 -8.89 16.77
C GLY A 25 16.33 -10.19 17.48
N SER A 26 17.58 -10.26 17.94
CA SER A 26 18.15 -11.43 18.60
C SER A 26 17.27 -11.92 19.74
N SER A 27 16.81 -13.17 19.65
CA SER A 27 16.75 -14.20 20.71
C SER A 27 15.66 -15.23 20.39
N MET A 28 16.04 -16.38 19.83
CA MET A 28 15.68 -17.73 20.32
C MET A 28 16.08 -18.79 19.27
N SER A 29 16.53 -19.91 19.80
CA SER A 29 17.26 -21.01 19.18
C SER A 29 16.40 -22.01 18.39
N SER A 30 17.13 -22.81 17.62
CA SER A 30 16.89 -24.19 17.13
C SER A 30 16.06 -24.43 15.86
N CYS A 31 16.79 -24.89 14.83
CA CYS A 31 16.58 -26.09 14.00
C CYS A 31 15.15 -26.46 13.57
N HIS A 32 14.88 -26.50 12.25
CA HIS A 32 14.46 -27.71 11.51
C HIS A 32 14.12 -27.38 10.03
N GLU A 33 14.55 -28.26 9.13
CA GLU A 33 14.26 -28.25 7.69
C GLU A 33 12.77 -28.46 7.40
N GLY A 34 12.25 -27.71 6.41
CA GLY A 34 11.00 -28.04 5.72
C GLY A 34 10.12 -26.83 5.40
N GLN A 35 10.18 -26.34 4.16
CA GLN A 35 9.05 -25.94 3.29
C GLN A 35 9.47 -24.87 2.25
N VAL A 36 9.71 -25.30 1.01
CA VAL A 36 10.04 -24.47 -0.17
C VAL A 36 8.79 -23.72 -0.72
N SER A 37 7.71 -23.64 0.06
CA SER A 37 6.44 -23.00 -0.31
C SER A 37 6.31 -21.55 0.20
N SER A 38 6.95 -21.19 1.33
CA SER A 38 6.74 -19.86 1.95
C SER A 38 7.44 -18.72 1.21
N SER A 39 8.58 -18.98 0.56
CA SER A 39 9.46 -17.95 -0.01
C SER A 39 8.77 -17.03 -1.03
N PHE A 40 7.80 -17.53 -1.81
CA PHE A 40 7.13 -16.72 -2.82
C PHE A 40 6.06 -15.79 -2.22
N SER A 41 5.30 -16.28 -1.25
CA SER A 41 4.32 -15.48 -0.52
C SER A 41 5.01 -14.40 0.32
N ASP A 42 6.14 -14.75 0.95
CA ASP A 42 6.92 -13.82 1.76
C ASP A 42 7.49 -12.69 0.90
N LYS A 43 8.00 -13.00 -0.30
CA LYS A 43 8.46 -11.98 -1.27
C LYS A 43 7.33 -11.05 -1.72
N LYS A 44 6.14 -11.59 -2.02
CA LYS A 44 4.97 -10.78 -2.40
C LYS A 44 4.55 -9.84 -1.26
N VAL A 45 4.52 -10.34 -0.03
CA VAL A 45 4.18 -9.55 1.16
C VAL A 45 5.20 -8.46 1.39
N ILE A 46 6.50 -8.77 1.33
CA ILE A 46 7.57 -7.78 1.48
C ILE A 46 7.46 -6.69 0.41
N GLN A 47 7.26 -7.06 -0.86
CA GLN A 47 7.12 -6.10 -1.95
C GLN A 47 5.89 -5.21 -1.75
N TRP A 48 4.76 -5.79 -1.34
CA TRP A 48 3.57 -5.02 -1.04
C TRP A 48 3.79 -4.04 0.12
N MET A 49 4.46 -4.47 1.21
CA MET A 49 4.80 -3.60 2.33
C MET A 49 5.68 -2.42 1.91
N LEU A 50 6.61 -2.61 0.98
CA LEU A 50 7.42 -1.52 0.42
C LEU A 50 6.54 -0.52 -0.36
N ASN A 51 5.58 -1.02 -1.14
CA ASN A 51 4.63 -0.18 -1.87
C ASN A 51 3.76 0.64 -0.90
N LEU A 52 3.29 0.06 0.21
CA LEU A 52 2.49 0.78 1.21
C LEU A 52 3.19 2.01 1.79
N HIS A 53 4.51 1.91 2.00
CA HIS A 53 5.31 3.04 2.50
C HIS A 53 5.35 4.17 1.46
N GLN A 54 5.57 3.84 0.19
CA GLN A 54 5.54 4.83 -0.90
C GLN A 54 4.17 5.48 -1.04
N ILE A 55 3.09 4.68 -1.02
CA ILE A 55 1.71 5.17 -1.06
C ILE A 55 1.45 6.15 0.08
N GLY A 56 1.87 5.82 1.31
CA GLY A 56 1.68 6.70 2.46
C GLY A 56 2.36 8.06 2.28
N LEU A 57 3.58 8.09 1.73
CA LEU A 57 4.29 9.33 1.44
C LEU A 57 3.61 10.16 0.33
N ASP A 58 3.09 9.50 -0.69
CA ASP A 58 2.43 10.16 -1.82
C ASP A 58 1.05 10.69 -1.45
N VAL A 59 0.26 9.95 -0.65
CA VAL A 59 -1.04 10.40 -0.12
C VAL A 59 -0.89 11.69 0.69
N VAL A 60 0.15 11.82 1.52
CA VAL A 60 0.41 13.05 2.30
C VAL A 60 0.74 14.23 1.40
N ARG A 61 1.35 13.97 0.23
CA ARG A 61 1.68 14.99 -0.78
C ARG A 61 0.53 15.29 -1.75
N THR A 62 -0.45 14.39 -1.86
CA THR A 62 -1.54 14.49 -2.84
C THR A 62 -2.46 15.65 -2.47
N ASP A 63 -2.65 16.58 -3.41
CA ASP A 63 -3.68 17.62 -3.36
C ASP A 63 -3.84 18.32 -2.00
N GLN A 64 -2.71 18.63 -1.33
CA GLN A 64 -2.71 19.25 0.00
C GLN A 64 -3.39 20.63 0.01
N ALA A 65 -3.56 21.26 -1.16
CA ALA A 65 -4.30 22.51 -1.33
C ALA A 65 -5.84 22.32 -1.36
N LEU A 66 -6.35 21.10 -1.55
CA LEU A 66 -7.78 20.83 -1.54
C LEU A 66 -8.28 20.65 -0.10
N VAL A 67 -9.31 21.41 0.27
CA VAL A 67 -9.98 21.31 1.59
C VAL A 67 -10.46 19.88 1.87
N PHE A 68 -10.77 19.12 0.82
CA PHE A 68 -11.17 17.72 0.92
C PHE A 68 -10.11 16.84 1.60
N TYR A 69 -8.83 17.02 1.27
CA TYR A 69 -7.72 16.23 1.83
C TYR A 69 -7.18 16.76 3.15
N GLN A 70 -7.76 17.83 3.72
CA GLN A 70 -7.44 18.23 5.09
C GLN A 70 -7.98 17.23 6.13
N SER A 71 -8.98 16.43 5.76
CA SER A 71 -9.51 15.37 6.62
C SER A 71 -8.67 14.11 6.52
N GLU A 72 -8.18 13.62 7.66
CA GLU A 72 -7.47 12.33 7.76
C GLU A 72 -8.33 11.16 7.23
N ILE A 73 -9.67 11.26 7.31
CA ILE A 73 -10.58 10.23 6.80
C ILE A 73 -10.47 10.13 5.28
N ASN A 74 -10.43 11.25 4.57
CA ASN A 74 -10.36 11.25 3.10
C ASN A 74 -8.98 10.82 2.59
N GLN A 75 -7.93 11.12 3.34
CA GLN A 75 -6.59 10.59 3.09
C GLN A 75 -6.53 9.07 3.29
N ALA A 76 -7.16 8.57 4.36
CA ALA A 76 -7.25 7.13 4.62
C ALA A 76 -7.96 6.40 3.48
N LYS A 77 -9.06 6.95 2.95
CA LYS A 77 -9.77 6.39 1.78
C LYS A 77 -8.87 6.22 0.56
N LEU A 78 -8.09 7.27 0.24
CA LEU A 78 -7.15 7.23 -0.87
C LEU A 78 -6.06 6.16 -0.63
N TRP A 79 -5.53 6.10 0.59
CA TRP A 79 -4.54 5.11 0.98
C TRP A 79 -5.08 3.67 0.87
N ASP A 80 -6.29 3.42 1.36
CA ASP A 80 -6.93 2.10 1.36
C ASP A 80 -7.13 1.58 -0.07
N VAL A 81 -7.66 2.41 -0.98
CA VAL A 81 -7.87 2.03 -2.38
C VAL A 81 -6.54 1.71 -3.09
N LEU A 82 -5.51 2.53 -2.89
CA LEU A 82 -4.18 2.30 -3.48
C LEU A 82 -3.50 1.06 -2.88
N ALA A 83 -3.65 0.83 -1.57
CA ALA A 83 -3.09 -0.32 -0.88
C ALA A 83 -3.71 -1.63 -1.36
N VAL A 84 -5.04 -1.65 -1.56
CA VAL A 84 -5.75 -2.81 -2.11
C VAL A 84 -5.35 -3.05 -3.57
N TYR A 85 -5.24 -1.99 -4.38
CA TYR A 85 -4.81 -2.13 -5.77
C TYR A 85 -3.41 -2.76 -5.87
N ALA A 86 -2.44 -2.26 -5.09
CA ALA A 86 -1.07 -2.79 -5.07
C ALA A 86 -0.99 -4.27 -4.61
N TRP A 87 -2.01 -4.77 -3.90
CA TRP A 87 -2.10 -6.19 -3.53
C TRP A 87 -2.72 -7.06 -4.64
N VAL A 88 -3.76 -6.53 -5.29
CA VAL A 88 -4.54 -7.22 -6.32
C VAL A 88 -3.73 -7.34 -7.61
N ASP A 89 -3.14 -6.24 -8.08
CA ASP A 89 -2.30 -6.22 -9.28
C ASP A 89 -0.83 -6.14 -8.87
N ASN A 90 -0.21 -7.31 -8.66
CA ASN A 90 1.18 -7.38 -8.23
C ASN A 90 2.18 -7.20 -9.38
N ASP A 91 1.72 -7.35 -10.63
CA ASP A 91 2.58 -7.22 -11.82
C ASP A 91 2.87 -5.75 -12.10
N ILE A 92 1.87 -4.87 -11.95
CA ILE A 92 2.04 -3.41 -12.02
C ILE A 92 2.46 -2.84 -10.66
N GLY A 93 1.79 -3.26 -9.59
CA GLY A 93 1.99 -2.70 -8.25
C GLY A 93 1.54 -1.24 -8.14
N TYR A 94 2.22 -0.48 -7.28
CA TYR A 94 2.02 0.97 -7.17
C TYR A 94 3.17 1.71 -7.85
N VAL A 95 2.82 2.71 -8.67
CA VAL A 95 3.77 3.58 -9.35
C VAL A 95 3.46 5.04 -8.98
N GLN A 96 4.50 5.85 -8.84
CA GLN A 96 4.36 7.27 -8.54
C GLN A 96 3.42 7.97 -9.55
N GLY A 97 2.48 8.76 -9.04
CA GLY A 97 1.46 9.47 -9.84
C GLY A 97 0.11 8.73 -9.91
N MET A 98 0.04 7.46 -9.50
CA MET A 98 -1.22 6.73 -9.39
C MET A 98 -2.15 7.32 -8.32
N ASN A 99 -1.59 7.91 -7.27
CA ASN A 99 -2.31 8.68 -6.26
C ASN A 99 -3.07 9.87 -6.88
N ASP A 100 -2.47 10.59 -7.82
CA ASP A 100 -3.08 11.74 -8.48
C ASP A 100 -4.22 11.33 -9.42
N ILE A 101 -4.13 10.12 -10.01
CA ILE A 101 -5.21 9.53 -10.82
C ILE A 101 -6.37 9.05 -9.94
N CYS A 102 -6.07 8.47 -8.78
CA CYS A 102 -7.07 7.97 -7.84
C CYS A 102 -7.78 9.12 -7.08
N SER A 103 -7.08 10.22 -6.83
CA SER A 103 -7.60 11.41 -6.13
C SER A 103 -8.99 11.87 -6.62
N PRO A 104 -9.20 12.18 -7.91
CA PRO A 104 -10.51 12.60 -8.41
C PRO A 104 -11.60 11.52 -8.25
N MET A 105 -11.24 10.24 -8.26
CA MET A 105 -12.21 9.15 -8.06
C MET A 105 -12.71 9.13 -6.63
N ILE A 106 -11.84 9.32 -5.64
CA ILE A 106 -12.21 9.41 -4.21
C ILE A 106 -13.04 10.67 -3.94
N ILE A 107 -12.76 11.77 -4.63
CA ILE A 107 -13.55 13.01 -4.50
C ILE A 107 -14.95 12.84 -5.11
N LEU A 108 -15.06 12.19 -6.27
CA LEU A 108 -16.31 12.05 -7.00
C LEU A 108 -17.20 10.91 -6.46
N LEU A 109 -16.59 9.81 -6.01
CA LEU A 109 -17.29 8.60 -5.58
C LEU A 109 -17.32 8.55 -4.05
N LYS A 110 -18.52 8.54 -3.47
CA LYS A 110 -18.70 8.49 -2.02
C LYS A 110 -18.26 7.16 -1.40
N ASN A 111 -18.31 6.09 -2.20
CA ASN A 111 -18.04 4.71 -1.81
C ASN A 111 -16.66 4.29 -2.32
N GLU A 112 -15.82 3.80 -1.40
CA GLU A 112 -14.46 3.33 -1.69
C GLU A 112 -14.43 2.15 -2.66
N ALA A 113 -15.43 1.26 -2.60
CA ALA A 113 -15.51 0.12 -3.51
C ALA A 113 -15.73 0.56 -4.96
N ASP A 114 -16.59 1.56 -5.19
CA ASP A 114 -16.84 2.10 -6.52
C ASP A 114 -15.60 2.85 -7.04
N ALA A 115 -14.90 3.57 -6.15
CA ALA A 115 -13.64 4.23 -6.47
C ALA A 115 -12.55 3.23 -6.86
N PHE A 116 -12.45 2.12 -6.14
CA PHE A 116 -11.51 1.04 -6.46
C PHE A 116 -11.76 0.45 -7.85
N TRP A 117 -13.01 0.08 -8.18
CA TRP A 117 -13.31 -0.50 -9.49
C TRP A 117 -13.14 0.50 -10.63
N CYS A 118 -13.46 1.77 -10.39
CA CYS A 118 -13.20 2.84 -11.37
C CYS A 118 -11.70 2.99 -11.63
N PHE A 119 -10.90 2.96 -10.56
CA PHE A 119 -9.45 3.06 -10.61
C PHE A 119 -8.80 1.87 -11.32
N ASP A 120 -9.15 0.65 -10.94
CA ASP A 120 -8.67 -0.58 -11.58
C ASP A 120 -8.92 -0.56 -13.09
N HIS A 121 -10.13 -0.17 -13.50
CA HIS A 121 -10.48 -0.09 -14.92
C HIS A 121 -9.75 1.04 -15.66
N ALA A 122 -9.49 2.18 -15.00
CA ALA A 122 -8.69 3.25 -15.57
C ALA A 122 -7.23 2.82 -15.77
N MET A 123 -6.62 2.16 -14.79
CA MET A 123 -5.24 1.67 -14.88
C MET A 123 -5.07 0.64 -16.00
N ARG A 124 -6.02 -0.29 -16.17
CA ARG A 124 -6.01 -1.25 -17.29
C ARG A 124 -5.99 -0.60 -18.67
N ARG A 125 -6.53 0.62 -18.81
CA ARG A 125 -6.56 1.37 -20.08
C ARG A 125 -5.29 2.19 -20.31
N LEU A 126 -4.59 2.58 -19.25
CA LEU A 126 -3.38 3.39 -19.33
C LEU A 126 -2.13 2.55 -19.60
N VAL A 127 -2.14 1.26 -19.22
CA VAL A 127 -1.01 0.33 -19.37
C VAL A 127 -1.08 -0.46 -20.71
N CYS A 128 -1.86 0.04 -21.67
CA CYS A 128 -1.91 -0.47 -23.05
C CYS A 128 -0.78 0.08 -23.93
#